data_AF-A0A7V6PDA3-F1
#
_entry.id   AF-A0A7V6PDA3-F1
#
_cell.length_a   1.000
_cell.length_b   1.000
_cell.length_c   1.000
_cell.angle_alpha   90.00
_cell.angle_beta   90.00
_cell.angle_gamma   90.00
#
_symmetry.space_group_name_H-M   'P 1'
#
loop_
_entity.id
_entity.type
_entity.pdbx_description
1 polymer ?
#
loop_
_entity_poly.entity_id
_entity_poly.type
_entity_poly.pdbx_seq_one_letter_code
_entity_poly.pdbx_strand_id
1 'polypeptide(L)'
;VGPLTYKGSGDLKKKVSVHAFLDTNQWRAWCSTMDFSFGRRFHGNIISMQAGVPSLMVAVDDRMREMLNFSGLPKIDARDLNAANDRRAFVSDHIASMNIPEVIETYSARERNFRSVLSEIGIG
;
A
#
# COMPACT_ATOMS: atom_id res chain seq x y z
N VAL A 1 0.01 -24.72 -8.27
CA VAL A 1 -1.13 -23.85 -8.64
C VAL A 1 -2.33 -24.77 -8.89
N GLY A 2 -3.38 -24.65 -8.08
CA GLY A 2 -4.61 -25.45 -8.21
C GLY A 2 -5.83 -24.56 -8.45
N PRO A 3 -6.95 -25.10 -8.95
CA PRO A 3 -8.17 -24.31 -9.11
C PRO A 3 -8.65 -23.81 -7.75
N LEU A 4 -8.84 -22.49 -7.62
CA LEU A 4 -9.35 -21.88 -6.40
C LEU A 4 -10.89 -21.88 -6.45
N THR A 5 -11.52 -22.72 -5.64
CA THR A 5 -12.97 -22.72 -5.46
C THR A 5 -13.30 -22.06 -4.13
N TYR A 6 -14.00 -20.93 -4.17
CA TYR A 6 -14.47 -20.23 -2.99
C TYR A 6 -15.88 -19.68 -3.23
N LYS A 7 -16.62 -19.42 -2.15
CA LYS A 7 -18.01 -18.91 -2.23
C LYS A 7 -18.02 -17.54 -2.94
N GLY A 8 -18.73 -17.43 -4.05
CA GLY A 8 -18.78 -16.21 -4.88
C GLY A 8 -17.79 -16.18 -6.05
N SER A 9 -17.07 -17.28 -6.33
CA SER A 9 -16.19 -17.36 -7.51
C SER A 9 -16.93 -17.18 -8.84
N GLY A 10 -18.23 -17.50 -8.89
CA GLY A 10 -19.09 -17.27 -10.06
C GLY A 10 -19.40 -15.79 -10.34
N ASP A 11 -19.25 -14.90 -9.34
CA ASP A 11 -19.53 -13.46 -9.48
C ASP A 11 -18.34 -12.70 -10.09
N LEU A 12 -17.18 -13.37 -10.23
CA LEU A 12 -16.00 -12.78 -10.81
C LEU A 12 -16.18 -12.61 -12.33
N LYS A 13 -16.22 -11.34 -12.76
CA LYS A 13 -16.25 -10.99 -14.19
C LYS A 13 -14.96 -11.37 -14.94
N LYS A 14 -13.86 -11.65 -14.23
CA LYS A 14 -12.56 -12.02 -14.79
C LYS A 14 -11.90 -13.09 -13.93
N LYS A 15 -11.14 -13.98 -14.57
CA LYS A 15 -10.28 -14.93 -13.85
C LYS A 15 -9.25 -14.14 -13.03
N VAL A 16 -9.09 -14.51 -11.77
CA VAL A 16 -8.09 -13.95 -10.85
C VAL A 16 -7.10 -15.04 -10.47
N SER A 17 -5.82 -14.67 -10.37
CA SER A 17 -4.81 -15.51 -9.71
C SER A 17 -4.81 -15.18 -8.22
N VAL A 18 -4.79 -16.20 -7.38
CA VAL A 18 -4.68 -16.04 -5.93
C VAL A 18 -3.47 -16.80 -5.44
N HIS A 19 -2.59 -16.08 -4.74
CA HIS A 19 -1.44 -16.63 -4.05
C HIS A 19 -1.71 -16.53 -2.54
N ALA A 20 -1.57 -17.65 -1.84
CA ALA A 20 -1.68 -17.71 -0.39
C ALA A 20 -0.29 -18.04 0.17
N PHE A 21 0.15 -17.24 1.13
CA PHE A 21 1.42 -17.41 1.82
C PHE A 21 1.14 -17.70 3.28
N LEU A 22 1.82 -18.70 3.83
CA LEU A 22 1.79 -19.03 5.25
C LEU A 22 2.98 -18.42 6.01
N ASP A 23 3.87 -17.74 5.28
CA ASP A 23 5.05 -17.08 5.79
C ASP A 23 5.20 -15.69 5.14
N THR A 24 5.59 -14.72 5.94
CA THR A 24 5.72 -13.33 5.49
C THR A 24 6.95 -13.11 4.61
N ASN A 25 8.01 -13.90 4.79
CA ASN A 25 9.19 -13.79 3.93
C ASN A 25 8.90 -14.31 2.53
N GLN A 26 8.16 -15.42 2.40
CA GLN A 26 7.67 -15.93 1.11
C GLN A 26 6.78 -14.90 0.40
N TRP A 27 5.87 -14.25 1.14
CA TRP A 27 5.03 -13.20 0.56
C TRP A 27 5.86 -12.01 0.09
N ARG A 28 6.82 -11.55 0.90
CA ARG A 28 7.72 -10.45 0.55
C ARG A 28 8.58 -10.77 -0.67
N ALA A 29 9.15 -11.98 -0.74
CA ALA A 29 9.96 -12.44 -1.87
C ALA A 29 9.14 -12.55 -3.17
N TRP A 30 7.86 -12.92 -3.07
CA TRP A 30 6.97 -12.86 -4.23
C TRP A 30 6.63 -11.41 -4.61
N CYS A 31 6.38 -10.54 -3.64
CA CYS A 31 6.14 -9.12 -3.91
C CYS A 31 7.34 -8.45 -4.59
N SER A 32 8.59 -8.82 -4.27
CA SER A 32 9.79 -8.22 -4.89
C SER A 32 9.93 -8.46 -6.40
N THR A 33 9.12 -9.34 -7.00
CA THR A 33 9.13 -9.59 -8.44
C THR A 33 8.16 -8.67 -9.21
N MET A 34 7.53 -7.71 -8.54
CA MET A 34 6.51 -6.83 -9.11
C MET A 34 7.07 -5.42 -9.34
N ASP A 35 6.57 -4.73 -10.35
CA ASP A 35 6.98 -3.34 -10.62
C ASP A 35 6.26 -2.33 -9.72
N PHE A 36 5.06 -2.66 -9.26
CA PHE A 36 4.19 -1.75 -8.50
C PHE A 36 3.12 -2.48 -7.70
N SER A 37 2.77 -1.93 -6.53
CA SER A 37 1.66 -2.42 -5.70
C SER A 37 0.58 -1.35 -5.56
N PHE A 38 -0.68 -1.75 -5.73
CA PHE A 38 -1.81 -0.84 -5.65
C PHE A 38 -3.01 -1.50 -4.99
N GLY A 39 -3.60 -0.82 -4.01
CA GLY A 39 -4.91 -1.26 -3.51
C GLY A 39 -5.31 -0.73 -2.15
N ARG A 40 -6.45 -1.24 -1.70
CA ARG A 40 -7.16 -0.83 -0.48
C ARG A 40 -6.63 -1.47 0.81
N ARG A 41 -5.70 -2.41 0.70
CA ARG A 41 -5.18 -3.18 1.85
C ARG A 41 -3.85 -2.60 2.29
N PHE A 42 -3.80 -2.07 3.51
CA PHE A 42 -2.59 -1.48 4.07
C PHE A 42 -1.40 -2.46 4.05
N HIS A 43 -1.53 -3.62 4.72
CA HIS A 43 -0.45 -4.60 4.83
C HIS A 43 0.06 -5.14 3.49
N GLY A 44 -0.81 -5.26 2.48
CA GLY A 44 -0.40 -5.71 1.15
C GLY A 44 0.51 -4.71 0.44
N ASN A 45 0.24 -3.41 0.62
CA ASN A 45 1.12 -2.36 0.10
C ASN A 45 2.41 -2.24 0.93
N ILE A 46 2.31 -2.34 2.27
CA ILE A 46 3.49 -2.25 3.16
C ILE A 46 4.49 -3.35 2.88
N ILE A 47 4.04 -4.61 2.76
CA ILE A 47 4.98 -5.70 2.50
C ILE A 47 5.65 -5.57 1.12
N SER A 48 4.96 -4.97 0.15
CA SER A 48 5.53 -4.64 -1.16
C SER A 48 6.59 -3.54 -1.04
N MET A 49 6.32 -2.46 -0.27
CA MET A 49 7.32 -1.41 0.00
C MET A 49 8.55 -1.95 0.71
N GLN A 50 8.34 -2.83 1.68
CA GLN A 50 9.39 -3.54 2.40
C GLN A 50 10.22 -4.49 1.51
N ALA A 51 9.72 -4.82 0.33
CA ALA A 51 10.40 -5.58 -0.71
C ALA A 51 11.10 -4.67 -1.74
N GLY A 52 11.09 -3.36 -1.55
CA GLY A 52 11.63 -2.37 -2.49
C GLY A 52 10.68 -2.00 -3.63
N VAL A 53 9.42 -2.47 -3.60
CA VAL A 53 8.43 -2.20 -4.64
C VAL A 53 7.63 -0.94 -4.32
N PRO A 54 7.58 0.06 -5.22
CA PRO A 54 6.75 1.24 -5.02
C PRO A 54 5.28 0.86 -4.87
N SER A 55 4.58 1.52 -3.94
CA SER A 55 3.19 1.20 -3.62
C SER A 55 2.33 2.45 -3.52
N LEU A 56 1.07 2.36 -3.94
CA LEU A 56 0.07 3.40 -3.74
C LEU A 56 -1.17 2.84 -3.03
N MET A 57 -1.46 3.40 -1.86
CA MET A 57 -2.54 2.94 -0.99
C MET A 57 -3.84 3.69 -1.31
N VAL A 58 -4.96 2.96 -1.31
CA VAL A 58 -6.29 3.56 -1.44
C VAL A 58 -6.91 3.67 -0.05
N ALA A 59 -6.99 4.89 0.49
CA ALA A 59 -7.61 5.17 1.78
C ALA A 59 -9.12 4.96 1.70
N VAL A 60 -9.61 3.89 2.35
CA VAL A 60 -11.04 3.49 2.30
C VAL A 60 -11.89 4.06 3.43
N ASP A 61 -11.26 4.43 4.54
CA ASP A 61 -11.89 5.00 5.73
C ASP A 61 -10.99 6.09 6.33
N ASP A 62 -11.52 6.83 7.30
CA ASP A 62 -10.80 7.95 7.92
C ASP A 62 -9.62 7.48 8.78
N ARG A 63 -9.72 6.31 9.42
CA ARG A 63 -8.59 5.74 10.18
C ARG A 63 -7.37 5.53 9.28
N MET A 64 -7.57 4.93 8.11
CA MET A 64 -6.49 4.72 7.14
C MET A 64 -6.01 6.06 6.57
N ARG A 65 -6.93 6.99 6.27
CA ARG A 65 -6.60 8.34 5.76
C ARG A 65 -5.71 9.12 6.73
N GLU A 66 -6.05 9.14 8.01
CA GLU A 66 -5.33 9.82 9.08
C GLU A 66 -3.94 9.21 9.30
N MET A 67 -3.86 7.88 9.40
CA MET A 67 -2.58 7.16 9.52
C MET A 67 -1.65 7.44 8.32
N LEU A 68 -2.19 7.44 7.10
CA LEU A 68 -1.40 7.70 5.89
C LEU A 68 -0.98 9.18 5.79
N ASN A 69 -1.85 10.11 6.21
CA ASN A 69 -1.49 11.53 6.33
C ASN A 69 -0.35 11.74 7.33
N PHE A 70 -0.43 11.08 8.48
CA PHE A 70 0.59 11.20 9.52
C PHE A 70 1.93 10.62 9.08
N SER A 71 1.92 9.42 8.50
CA SER A 71 3.14 8.71 8.06
C SER A 71 3.76 9.27 6.78
N GLY A 72 2.99 9.99 5.96
CA GLY A 72 3.43 10.51 4.67
C GLY A 72 3.48 9.45 3.56
N LEU A 73 2.98 8.24 3.80
CA LEU A 73 3.01 7.16 2.81
C LEU A 73 2.12 7.48 1.59
N PRO A 74 2.50 7.07 0.37
CA PRO A 74 1.75 7.37 -0.85
C PRO A 74 0.29 6.90 -0.78
N LYS A 75 -0.64 7.82 -1.03
CA LYS A 75 -2.06 7.48 -0.99
C LYS A 75 -2.96 8.32 -1.87
N ILE A 76 -4.05 7.70 -2.28
CA ILE A 76 -5.24 8.34 -2.86
C ILE A 76 -6.47 8.01 -2.04
N ASP A 77 -7.50 8.80 -2.24
CA ASP A 77 -8.77 8.63 -1.58
C ASP A 77 -9.72 7.72 -2.35
N ALA A 78 -10.35 6.76 -1.66
CA ALA A 78 -11.31 5.86 -2.29
C ALA A 78 -12.50 6.61 -2.88
N ARG A 79 -12.94 7.70 -2.23
CA ARG A 79 -14.03 8.55 -2.72
C ARG A 79 -13.67 9.16 -4.07
N ASP A 80 -12.50 9.77 -4.18
CA ASP A 80 -12.03 10.45 -5.39
C ASP A 80 -11.77 9.44 -6.52
N LEU A 81 -11.13 8.31 -6.20
CA LEU A 81 -10.93 7.21 -7.14
C LEU A 81 -12.26 6.65 -7.67
N ASN A 82 -13.29 6.52 -6.82
CA ASN A 82 -14.57 5.99 -7.24
C ASN A 82 -15.36 7.00 -8.09
N ALA A 83 -15.20 8.30 -7.81
CA ALA A 83 -15.84 9.41 -8.53
C ALA A 83 -15.14 9.73 -9.87
N ALA A 84 -13.88 9.33 -10.06
CA ALA A 84 -13.16 9.55 -11.30
C ALA A 84 -13.82 8.85 -12.50
N ASN A 85 -14.07 9.61 -13.57
CA ASN A 85 -14.58 9.09 -14.84
C ASN A 85 -13.59 8.09 -15.47
N ASP A 86 -12.30 8.43 -15.45
CA ASP A 86 -11.20 7.53 -15.82
C ASP A 86 -10.29 7.31 -14.61
N ARG A 87 -10.43 6.14 -14.00
CA ARG A 87 -9.64 5.74 -12.83
C ARG A 87 -8.18 5.48 -13.16
N ARG A 88 -7.88 5.07 -14.39
CA ARG A 88 -6.50 4.81 -14.82
C ARG A 88 -5.76 6.14 -14.97
N ALA A 89 -6.36 7.10 -15.67
CA ALA A 89 -5.82 8.45 -15.80
C ALA A 89 -5.62 9.09 -14.43
N PHE A 90 -6.63 9.04 -13.56
CA PHE A 90 -6.54 9.57 -12.20
C PHE A 90 -5.34 9.02 -11.41
N VAL A 91 -5.13 7.70 -11.41
CA VAL A 91 -3.99 7.07 -10.73
C VAL A 91 -2.66 7.49 -11.37
N SER A 92 -2.60 7.50 -12.70
CA SER A 92 -1.40 7.87 -13.45
C SER A 92 -0.98 9.32 -13.17
N ASP A 93 -1.94 10.25 -13.22
CA ASP A 93 -1.71 11.67 -12.98
C ASP A 93 -1.29 11.92 -11.54
N HIS A 94 -1.92 11.21 -10.59
CA HIS A 94 -1.54 11.30 -9.19
C HIS A 94 -0.08 10.87 -8.98
N ILE A 95 0.33 9.72 -9.51
CA ILE A 95 1.71 9.23 -9.41
C ILE A 95 2.68 10.21 -10.08
N ALA A 96 2.34 10.75 -11.26
CA ALA A 96 3.17 11.71 -11.96
C ALA A 96 3.35 13.03 -11.18
N SER A 97 2.35 13.44 -10.40
CA SER A 97 2.37 14.65 -9.59
C SER A 97 3.10 14.50 -8.25
N MET A 98 3.45 13.28 -7.84
CA MET A 98 4.03 13.02 -6.53
C MET A 98 5.46 13.55 -6.39
N ASN A 99 5.72 14.26 -5.29
CA ASN A 99 7.05 14.63 -4.85
C ASN A 99 7.67 13.50 -4.02
N ILE A 100 8.34 12.55 -4.68
CA ILE A 100 8.94 11.37 -4.02
C ILE A 100 9.98 11.76 -2.94
N PRO A 101 10.89 12.72 -3.16
CA PRO A 101 11.77 13.20 -2.10
C PRO A 101 11.04 13.66 -0.83
N GLU A 102 9.94 14.39 -0.97
CA GLU A 102 9.14 14.86 0.17
C GLU A 102 8.44 13.73 0.91
N VAL A 103 7.94 12.72 0.19
CA VAL A 103 7.38 11.51 0.79
C VAL A 103 8.42 10.80 1.65
N ILE A 104 9.65 10.63 1.12
CA ILE A 104 10.75 9.99 1.84
C ILE A 104 11.11 10.80 3.08
N GLU A 105 11.32 12.11 2.93
CA GLU A 105 11.71 12.98 4.05
C GLU A 105 10.64 13.01 5.14
N THR A 106 9.36 13.06 4.77
CA THR A 106 8.25 13.02 5.73
C THR A 106 8.29 11.72 6.54
N TYR A 107 8.40 10.57 5.87
CA TYR A 107 8.45 9.28 6.56
C TYR A 107 9.68 9.19 7.48
N SER A 108 10.86 9.57 6.99
CA SER A 108 12.10 9.59 7.77
C SER A 108 12.01 10.53 8.98
N ALA A 109 11.37 11.70 8.85
CA ALA A 109 11.16 12.60 9.98
C ALA A 109 10.26 11.98 11.06
N ARG A 110 9.20 11.26 10.67
CA ARG A 110 8.32 10.55 11.61
C ARG A 110 9.01 9.38 12.28
N GLU A 111 9.84 8.65 11.54
CA GLU A 111 10.65 7.55 12.07
C GLU A 111 11.70 8.05 13.07
N ARG A 112 12.42 9.14 12.76
CA ARG A 112 13.33 9.80 13.71
C ARG A 112 12.61 10.23 14.99
N ASN A 113 11.44 10.84 14.88
CA ASN A 113 10.65 11.23 16.05
C ASN A 113 10.26 10.01 16.90
N PHE A 114 9.80 8.94 16.26
CA PHE A 114 9.48 7.70 16.95
C PHE A 114 10.69 7.12 17.69
N ARG A 115 11.87 7.08 17.06
CA ARG A 115 13.11 6.59 17.69
C ARG A 115 13.56 7.49 18.84
N SER A 116 13.40 8.81 18.73
CA SER A 116 13.70 9.76 19.83
C SER A 116 12.89 9.42 21.07
N VAL A 117 11.57 9.28 20.92
CA VAL A 117 10.67 8.96 22.03
C VAL A 117 11.03 7.61 22.66
N LEU A 118 11.34 6.60 21.85
CA LEU A 118 11.78 5.29 22.37
C LEU A 118 13.08 5.39 23.19
N SER A 119 14.03 6.21 22.74
CA SER A 119 15.28 6.44 23.47
C SER A 119 15.04 7.18 24.79
N GLU A 120 14.17 8.20 24.79
CA GLU A 120 13.81 8.98 25.98
C GLU A 120 13.19 8.13 27.09
N ILE A 121 12.43 7.08 26.73
CA ILE A 121 11.83 6.13 27.68
C ILE A 121 12.71 4.91 27.97
N GLY A 122 13.95 4.87 27.45
CA GLY A 122 14.94 3.83 27.72
C GLY A 122 14.72 2.50 26.98
N ILE A 123 13.99 2.51 25.86
CA ILE A 123 13.73 1.32 25.03
C ILE A 123 14.59 1.31 23.74
N GLY A 124 15.03 2.48 23.27
CA GLY A 124 15.68 2.68 21.96
C GLY A 124 17.19 2.77 21.96
#